data_AF-A0A537WUR6-F1
#
_entry.id   AF-A0A537WUR6-F1
#
_cell.length_a   1.000
_cell.length_b   1.000
_cell.length_c   1.000
_cell.angle_alpha   90.00
_cell.angle_beta   90.00
_cell.angle_gamma   90.00
#
_symmetry.space_group_name_H-M   'P 1'
#
loop_
_entity.id
_entity.type
_entity.pdbx_description
1 polymer ?
#
loop_
_entity_poly.entity_id
_entity_poly.type
_entity_poly.pdbx_seq_one_letter_code
_entity_poly.pdbx_strand_id
1 'polypeptide(L)'
;MNLRPPTEDDLAEIAALFNAVSQKFYGLDGASEQLLRTWFTSPTTDVERNLRLAVADGTIVGYADVDPRSSNPTRCWAEVAIRRTADFDATAAALLEWVEARSLKEPEPALLRTSVLQPDEQMRRALSEHGYSLIRHSYTMEIDLGDTIAAPAWPE
;
A
#
# COMPACT_ATOMS: atom_id res chain seq x y z
N MET A 1 -9.54 18.58 0.60
CA MET A 1 -8.88 17.36 0.09
C MET A 1 -9.69 16.81 -1.09
N ASN A 2 -9.02 16.36 -2.15
CA ASN A 2 -9.64 15.74 -3.33
C ASN A 2 -9.01 14.39 -3.62
N LEU A 3 -9.77 13.44 -4.17
CA LEU A 3 -9.26 12.15 -4.64
C LEU A 3 -9.13 12.16 -6.17
N ARG A 4 -7.96 11.83 -6.70
CA ARG A 4 -7.73 11.68 -8.15
C ARG A 4 -6.86 10.47 -8.49
N PRO A 5 -6.96 9.90 -9.69
CA PRO A 5 -5.97 8.95 -10.20
C PRO A 5 -4.57 9.59 -10.23
N PRO A 6 -3.51 8.80 -10.04
CA PRO A 6 -2.15 9.27 -10.22
C PRO A 6 -1.77 9.37 -11.71
N THR A 7 -0.80 10.24 -12.01
CA THR A 7 -0.12 10.33 -13.31
C THR A 7 1.33 9.88 -13.17
N GLU A 8 2.08 9.79 -14.29
CA GLU A 8 3.51 9.46 -14.24
C GLU A 8 4.34 10.50 -13.47
N ASP A 9 3.92 11.77 -13.49
CA ASP A 9 4.61 12.86 -12.78
C ASP A 9 4.50 12.71 -11.24
N ASP A 10 3.52 11.95 -10.75
CA ASP A 10 3.33 11.73 -9.31
C ASP A 10 4.26 10.64 -8.74
N LEU A 11 4.91 9.83 -9.58
CA LEU A 11 5.64 8.62 -9.14
C LEU A 11 6.70 8.93 -8.08
N ALA A 12 7.44 10.03 -8.24
CA ALA A 12 8.48 10.45 -7.30
C ALA A 12 7.91 10.78 -5.91
N GLU A 13 6.79 11.51 -5.87
CA GLU A 13 6.15 11.90 -4.62
C GLU A 13 5.44 10.71 -3.94
N ILE A 14 4.88 9.78 -4.72
CA ILE A 14 4.31 8.53 -4.19
C ILE A 14 5.42 7.66 -3.58
N ALA A 15 6.57 7.52 -4.24
CA ALA A 15 7.71 6.78 -3.68
C ALA A 15 8.18 7.41 -2.36
N ALA A 16 8.29 8.75 -2.33
CA ALA A 16 8.64 9.49 -1.11
C ALA A 16 7.61 9.29 0.01
N LEU A 17 6.32 9.21 -0.31
CA LEU A 17 5.26 8.92 0.66
C LEU A 17 5.43 7.55 1.32
N PHE A 18 5.65 6.50 0.53
CA PHE A 18 5.91 5.15 1.04
C PHE A 18 7.19 5.09 1.88
N ASN A 19 8.27 5.67 1.36
CA ASN A 19 9.56 5.68 2.04
C ASN A 19 9.53 6.48 3.34
N ALA A 20 8.79 7.58 3.43
CA ALA A 20 8.66 8.32 4.68
C ALA A 20 8.07 7.47 5.82
N VAL A 21 7.12 6.59 5.51
CA VAL A 21 6.54 5.66 6.49
C VAL A 21 7.52 4.55 6.82
N SER A 22 8.12 3.92 5.80
CA SER A 22 9.09 2.84 5.98
C SER A 22 10.34 3.28 6.76
N GLN A 23 10.93 4.42 6.40
CA GLN A 23 12.08 5.02 7.09
C GLN A 23 11.80 5.29 8.56
N LYS A 24 10.62 5.83 8.89
CA LYS A 24 10.24 6.11 10.27
C LYS A 24 10.26 4.86 11.16
N PHE A 25 9.86 3.71 10.63
CA PHE A 25 9.65 2.49 11.42
C PHE A 25 10.76 1.46 11.29
N TYR A 26 11.44 1.40 10.14
CA TYR A 26 12.44 0.39 9.82
C TYR A 26 13.76 0.96 9.30
N GLY A 27 13.86 2.26 9.01
CA GLY A 27 15.09 2.89 8.54
C GLY A 27 15.51 2.48 7.12
N LEU A 28 14.55 2.05 6.30
CA LEU A 28 14.80 1.49 4.97
C LEU A 28 13.86 2.12 3.94
N ASP A 29 14.36 2.32 2.73
CA ASP A 29 13.56 2.68 1.56
C ASP A 29 13.11 1.39 0.87
N GLY A 30 11.79 1.23 0.71
CA GLY A 30 11.19 0.07 0.06
C GLY A 30 10.57 0.38 -1.30
N ALA A 31 10.34 1.66 -1.60
CA ALA A 31 9.71 2.13 -2.82
C ALA A 31 10.70 2.92 -3.69
N SER A 32 10.54 2.80 -5.00
CA SER A 32 11.25 3.61 -5.99
C SER A 32 10.31 3.98 -7.13
N GLU A 33 10.61 5.05 -7.86
CA GLU A 33 9.87 5.40 -9.08
C GLU A 33 9.83 4.25 -10.09
N GLN A 34 10.95 3.52 -10.21
CA GLN A 34 11.02 2.38 -11.13
C GLN A 34 10.06 1.26 -10.73
N LEU A 35 10.00 0.93 -9.43
CA LEU A 35 9.07 -0.08 -8.91
C LEU A 35 7.62 0.35 -9.14
N LEU A 36 7.28 1.60 -8.83
CA LEU A 36 5.94 2.15 -9.03
C LEU A 36 5.57 2.21 -10.52
N ARG A 37 6.51 2.59 -11.39
CA ARG A 37 6.29 2.58 -12.86
C ARG A 37 6.00 1.17 -13.35
N THR A 38 6.72 0.16 -12.88
CA THR A 38 6.42 -1.25 -13.21
C THR A 38 5.02 -1.64 -12.78
N TRP A 39 4.57 -1.20 -11.60
CA TRP A 39 3.21 -1.47 -11.12
C TRP A 39 2.13 -0.76 -11.97
N PHE A 40 2.32 0.53 -12.26
CA PHE A 40 1.33 1.37 -12.95
C PHE A 40 1.18 0.99 -14.43
N THR A 41 2.25 0.49 -15.03
CA THR A 41 2.27 0.04 -16.44
C THR A 41 1.92 -1.43 -16.59
N SER A 42 1.69 -2.16 -15.48
CA SER A 42 1.26 -3.56 -15.55
C SER A 42 -0.06 -3.69 -16.31
N PRO A 43 -0.20 -4.65 -17.25
CA PRO A 43 -1.46 -4.89 -17.97
C PRO A 43 -2.65 -5.22 -17.06
N THR A 44 -2.40 -5.61 -15.81
CA THR A 44 -3.42 -5.93 -14.81
C THR A 44 -3.84 -4.73 -13.97
N THR A 45 -3.16 -3.58 -14.11
CA THR A 45 -3.40 -2.38 -13.32
C THR A 45 -4.19 -1.36 -14.13
N ASP A 46 -5.45 -1.17 -13.77
CA ASP A 46 -6.27 -0.06 -14.27
C ASP A 46 -6.07 1.16 -13.38
N VAL A 47 -5.10 2.02 -13.72
CA VAL A 47 -4.73 3.20 -12.90
C VAL A 47 -5.93 4.10 -12.60
N GLU A 48 -6.73 4.38 -13.63
CA GLU A 48 -7.90 5.25 -13.54
C GLU A 48 -8.98 4.70 -12.61
N ARG A 49 -9.13 3.37 -12.56
CA ARG A 49 -10.16 2.71 -11.76
C ARG A 49 -9.67 2.27 -10.38
N ASN A 50 -8.41 1.90 -10.25
CA ASN A 50 -7.89 1.14 -9.12
C ASN A 50 -6.93 1.90 -8.23
N LEU A 51 -6.49 3.10 -8.58
CA LEU A 51 -5.54 3.87 -7.78
C LEU A 51 -6.10 5.27 -7.46
N ARG A 52 -5.90 5.75 -6.24
CA ARG A 52 -6.22 7.15 -5.87
C ARG A 52 -5.13 7.79 -5.05
N LEU A 53 -4.92 9.06 -5.33
CA LEU A 53 -4.19 10.00 -4.50
C LEU A 53 -5.17 10.87 -3.73
N ALA A 54 -4.94 11.02 -2.45
CA ALA A 54 -5.51 12.10 -1.65
C ALA A 54 -4.62 13.33 -1.77
N VAL A 55 -5.17 14.41 -2.29
CA VAL A 55 -4.47 15.68 -2.51
C VAL A 55 -5.10 16.78 -1.66
N ALA A 56 -4.29 17.44 -0.85
CA ALA A 56 -4.68 18.60 -0.05
C ALA A 56 -3.73 19.76 -0.36
N ASP A 57 -4.28 20.93 -0.71
CA ASP A 57 -3.52 22.14 -1.04
C ASP A 57 -2.41 21.91 -2.07
N GLY A 58 -2.71 21.10 -3.10
CA GLY A 58 -1.77 20.75 -4.17
C GLY A 58 -0.70 19.70 -3.79
N THR A 59 -0.70 19.20 -2.55
CA THR A 59 0.26 18.22 -2.05
C THR A 59 -0.36 16.83 -1.93
N ILE A 60 0.37 15.78 -2.27
CA ILE A 60 -0.08 14.40 -2.03
C ILE A 60 0.08 14.10 -0.53
N VAL A 61 -1.06 13.84 0.11
CA VAL A 61 -1.16 13.49 1.53
C VAL A 61 -1.47 12.01 1.76
N GLY A 62 -1.93 11.31 0.72
CA GLY A 62 -2.11 9.87 0.78
C GLY A 62 -2.25 9.21 -0.58
N TYR A 63 -2.11 7.90 -0.58
CA TYR A 63 -2.20 6.99 -1.72
C TYR A 63 -3.02 5.77 -1.29
N ALA A 64 -3.86 5.27 -2.19
CA ALA A 64 -4.49 3.97 -2.06
C ALA A 64 -4.59 3.25 -3.40
N ASP A 65 -4.50 1.92 -3.37
CA ASP A 65 -4.85 1.08 -4.51
C ASP A 65 -5.79 -0.07 -4.15
N VAL A 66 -6.38 -0.69 -5.19
CA VAL A 66 -7.16 -1.92 -5.10
C VAL A 66 -6.69 -2.87 -6.20
N ASP A 67 -6.23 -4.05 -5.81
CA ASP A 67 -5.87 -5.19 -6.66
C ASP A 67 -6.94 -6.30 -6.51
N PRO A 68 -7.95 -6.37 -7.39
CA PRO A 68 -8.88 -7.49 -7.46
C PRO A 68 -8.16 -8.74 -7.96
N ARG A 69 -8.06 -9.76 -7.12
CA ARG A 69 -7.47 -11.04 -7.54
C ARG A 69 -8.56 -11.97 -8.06
N SER A 70 -8.27 -12.61 -9.18
CA SER A 70 -9.14 -13.62 -9.80
C SER A 70 -9.28 -14.82 -8.86
N SER A 71 -10.32 -14.79 -8.03
CA SER A 71 -10.74 -15.85 -7.12
C SER A 71 -12.26 -15.88 -7.08
N ASN A 72 -12.87 -17.03 -6.80
CA ASN A 72 -14.30 -17.11 -6.53
C ASN A 72 -14.52 -17.54 -5.06
N PRO A 73 -15.09 -16.67 -4.21
CA PRO A 73 -15.49 -15.27 -4.49
C PRO A 73 -14.29 -14.31 -4.60
N THR A 74 -14.49 -13.12 -5.17
CA THR A 74 -13.41 -12.17 -5.47
C THR A 74 -12.77 -11.64 -4.20
N ARG A 75 -11.44 -11.67 -4.14
CA ARG A 75 -10.64 -11.13 -3.04
C ARG A 75 -9.84 -9.93 -3.52
N CYS A 76 -10.09 -8.78 -2.92
CA CYS A 76 -9.35 -7.56 -3.17
C CYS A 76 -8.21 -7.42 -2.17
N TRP A 77 -7.03 -7.05 -2.67
CA TRP A 77 -5.95 -6.48 -1.88
C TRP A 77 -5.95 -4.97 -2.05
N ALA A 78 -5.52 -4.25 -1.03
CA ALA A 78 -5.34 -2.81 -1.07
C ALA A 78 -4.09 -2.42 -0.32
N GLU A 79 -3.33 -1.51 -0.91
CA GLU A 79 -2.25 -0.79 -0.26
C GLU A 79 -2.73 0.63 0.08
N VAL A 80 -2.42 1.12 1.28
CA VAL A 80 -2.76 2.49 1.70
C VAL A 80 -1.57 3.13 2.40
N ALA A 81 -1.10 4.26 1.89
CA ALA A 81 -0.02 5.04 2.48
C ALA A 81 -0.49 6.47 2.76
N ILE A 82 -0.20 6.98 3.96
CA ILE A 82 -0.71 8.28 4.41
C ILE A 82 0.40 9.04 5.14
N ARG A 83 0.54 10.32 4.78
CA ARG A 83 1.49 11.23 5.41
C ARG A 83 1.09 11.48 6.86
N ARG A 84 2.08 11.57 7.76
CA ARG A 84 1.85 11.78 9.19
C ARG A 84 1.70 13.25 9.56
N THR A 85 0.57 13.81 9.16
CA THR A 85 0.14 15.18 9.49
C THR A 85 -1.02 15.17 10.50
N ALA A 86 -1.46 16.36 10.92
CA ALA A 86 -2.62 16.52 11.80
C ALA A 86 -3.92 15.97 11.15
N ASP A 87 -4.02 15.99 9.82
CA ASP A 87 -5.19 15.54 9.06
C ASP A 87 -5.16 14.04 8.69
N PHE A 88 -4.29 13.25 9.35
CA PHE A 88 -4.15 11.82 9.08
C PHE A 88 -5.48 11.09 9.14
N ASP A 89 -6.27 11.28 10.21
CA ASP A 89 -7.51 10.52 10.41
C ASP A 89 -8.56 10.86 9.33
N ALA A 90 -8.64 12.12 8.89
CA ALA A 90 -9.52 12.54 7.80
C ALA A 90 -9.06 11.97 6.44
N THR A 91 -7.75 11.90 6.21
CA THR A 91 -7.17 11.30 5.00
C THR A 91 -7.39 9.78 4.98
N ALA A 92 -7.23 9.12 6.13
CA ALA A 92 -7.47 7.69 6.29
C ALA A 92 -8.94 7.36 6.02
N ALA A 93 -9.87 8.10 6.62
CA ALA A 93 -11.29 7.90 6.38
C ALA A 93 -11.65 7.99 4.90
N ALA A 94 -11.21 9.05 4.21
CA ALA A 94 -11.53 9.24 2.79
C ALA A 94 -10.93 8.16 1.88
N LEU A 95 -9.69 7.72 2.14
CA LEU A 95 -9.06 6.67 1.34
C LEU A 95 -9.67 5.30 1.62
N LEU A 96 -9.93 4.94 2.89
CA LEU A 96 -10.52 3.65 3.24
C LEU A 96 -11.96 3.53 2.73
N GLU A 97 -12.78 4.58 2.85
CA GLU A 97 -14.11 4.63 2.24
C GLU A 97 -14.04 4.42 0.72
N TRP A 98 -13.06 5.06 0.06
CA TRP A 98 -12.87 4.89 -1.38
C TRP A 98 -12.46 3.46 -1.75
N VAL A 99 -11.50 2.86 -1.02
CA VAL A 99 -11.03 1.49 -1.23
C VAL A 99 -12.20 0.51 -1.08
N GLU A 100 -12.97 0.62 0.01
CA GLU A 100 -14.14 -0.22 0.29
C GLU A 100 -15.19 -0.10 -0.83
N ALA A 101 -15.58 1.13 -1.20
CA ALA A 101 -16.53 1.39 -2.26
C ALA A 101 -16.04 0.88 -3.63
N ARG A 102 -14.73 0.94 -3.88
CA ARG A 102 -14.12 0.39 -5.09
C ARG A 102 -14.19 -1.13 -5.10
N SER A 103 -13.84 -1.80 -4.00
CA SER A 103 -13.88 -3.27 -3.90
C SER A 103 -15.28 -3.82 -4.04
N LEU A 104 -16.31 -3.13 -3.54
CA LEU A 104 -17.72 -3.54 -3.68
C LEU A 104 -18.23 -3.54 -5.14
N LYS A 105 -17.51 -2.92 -6.07
CA LYS A 105 -17.84 -2.95 -7.51
C LYS A 105 -17.30 -4.18 -8.24
N GLU A 106 -16.53 -5.02 -7.57
CA GLU A 106 -16.08 -6.28 -8.16
C GLU A 106 -17.21 -7.31 -8.21
N PRO A 107 -17.19 -8.27 -9.15
CA PRO A 107 -18.13 -9.38 -9.17
C PRO A 107 -17.98 -10.23 -7.89
N GLU A 108 -19.09 -10.47 -7.18
CA GLU A 108 -19.13 -11.26 -5.94
C GLU A 108 -18.00 -10.90 -4.95
N PRO A 109 -17.95 -9.64 -4.46
CA PRO A 109 -16.86 -9.18 -3.61
C PRO A 109 -16.99 -9.83 -2.23
N ALA A 110 -16.02 -10.65 -1.83
CA ALA A 110 -16.08 -11.35 -0.56
C ALA A 110 -15.17 -10.78 0.52
N LEU A 111 -13.95 -10.38 0.16
CA LEU A 111 -12.96 -9.94 1.15
C LEU A 111 -12.11 -8.81 0.58
N LEU A 112 -11.89 -7.80 1.41
CA LEU A 112 -10.90 -6.76 1.24
C LEU A 112 -9.80 -6.98 2.28
N ARG A 113 -8.54 -6.94 1.85
CA ARG A 113 -7.37 -7.13 2.69
C ARG A 113 -6.37 -6.03 2.45
N THR A 114 -5.72 -5.63 3.51
CA THR A 114 -4.55 -4.74 3.46
C THR A 114 -3.51 -5.24 4.46
N SER A 115 -2.31 -4.66 4.39
CA SER A 115 -1.25 -4.89 5.34
C SER A 115 -0.88 -3.56 5.99
N VAL A 116 -0.38 -3.61 7.22
CA VAL A 116 0.12 -2.46 7.94
C VAL A 116 1.42 -2.87 8.63
N LEU A 117 2.36 -1.93 8.73
CA LEU A 117 3.60 -2.16 9.46
C LEU A 117 3.28 -2.38 10.94
N GLN A 118 3.88 -3.39 11.58
CA GLN A 118 3.57 -3.73 12.97
C GLN A 118 3.67 -2.55 13.96
N PRO A 119 4.70 -1.67 13.92
CA PRO A 119 4.82 -0.55 14.84
C PRO A 119 3.90 0.64 14.52
N ASP A 120 3.15 0.57 13.40
CA ASP A 120 2.29 1.65 12.94
C ASP A 120 0.89 1.59 13.59
N GLU A 121 0.86 1.93 14.88
CA GLU A 121 -0.36 1.89 15.68
C GLU A 121 -1.46 2.81 15.18
N GLN A 122 -1.09 3.97 14.62
CA GLN A 122 -2.05 4.95 14.12
C GLN A 122 -2.80 4.44 12.89
N MET A 123 -2.11 3.80 11.94
CA MET A 123 -2.77 3.16 10.80
C MET A 123 -3.56 1.93 11.23
N ARG A 124 -3.03 1.13 12.16
CA ARG A 124 -3.77 -0.02 12.73
C ARG A 124 -5.09 0.42 13.40
N ARG A 125 -5.08 1.56 14.11
CA ARG A 125 -6.29 2.16 14.70
C ARG A 125 -7.30 2.54 13.62
N ALA A 126 -6.88 3.31 12.61
CA ALA A 126 -7.76 3.74 11.52
C ALA A 126 -8.42 2.55 10.81
N LEU A 127 -7.65 1.50 10.50
CA LEU A 127 -8.19 0.26 9.94
C LEU A 127 -9.23 -0.40 10.87
N SER A 128 -8.95 -0.45 12.17
CA SER A 128 -9.87 -1.07 13.15
C SER A 128 -11.18 -0.27 13.28
N GLU A 129 -11.12 1.06 13.23
CA GLU A 129 -12.29 1.96 13.23
C GLU A 129 -13.16 1.79 11.98
N HIS A 130 -12.57 1.36 10.87
CA HIS A 130 -13.25 0.96 9.62
C HIS A 130 -13.67 -0.52 9.58
N GLY A 131 -13.59 -1.24 10.71
CA GLY A 131 -14.06 -2.63 10.81
C GLY A 131 -13.11 -3.69 10.28
N TYR A 132 -11.87 -3.34 9.94
CA TYR A 132 -10.85 -4.34 9.60
C TYR A 132 -10.42 -5.10 10.86
N SER A 133 -10.13 -6.39 10.70
CA SER A 133 -9.60 -7.25 11.78
C SER A 133 -8.22 -7.79 11.42
N LEU A 134 -7.35 -7.91 12.43
CA LEU A 134 -6.05 -8.55 12.28
C LEU A 134 -6.25 -10.06 12.08
N ILE A 135 -5.80 -10.56 10.92
CA ILE A 135 -5.95 -11.99 10.58
C ILE A 135 -4.65 -12.79 10.60
N ARG A 136 -3.48 -12.13 10.42
CA ARG A 136 -2.15 -12.76 10.41
C ARG A 136 -1.03 -11.73 10.48
N HIS A 137 0.18 -12.21 10.75
CA HIS A 137 1.43 -11.47 10.58
C HIS A 137 2.23 -12.05 9.40
N SER A 138 3.12 -11.24 8.82
CA SER A 138 4.12 -11.66 7.83
C SER A 138 5.46 -11.01 8.17
N TYR A 139 6.54 -11.70 7.83
CA TYR A 139 7.91 -11.20 7.99
C TYR A 139 8.53 -10.94 6.62
N THR A 140 9.16 -9.78 6.48
CA THR A 140 10.05 -9.46 5.36
C THR A 140 11.49 -9.65 5.84
N MET A 141 12.28 -10.46 5.13
CA MET A 141 13.65 -10.83 5.50
C MET A 141 14.57 -10.55 4.32
N GLU A 142 15.73 -9.96 4.58
CA GLU A 142 16.73 -9.61 3.57
C GLU A 142 18.13 -10.02 4.05
N ILE A 143 18.98 -10.41 3.10
CA ILE A 143 20.42 -10.64 3.31
C ILE A 143 21.18 -9.98 2.16
N ASP A 144 22.36 -9.43 2.45
CA ASP A 144 23.30 -8.98 1.42
C ASP A 144 24.09 -10.18 0.87
N LEU A 145 24.15 -10.30 -0.45
CA LEU A 145 24.88 -11.37 -1.16
C LEU A 145 26.24 -10.88 -1.71
N GLY A 146 26.68 -9.68 -1.36
CA GLY A 146 27.96 -9.10 -1.77
C GLY A 146 29.19 -9.80 -1.18
N ASP A 147 29.02 -10.52 -0.07
CA ASP A 147 30.06 -11.37 0.52
C ASP A 147 29.96 -12.81 0.03
N THR A 148 31.12 -13.49 -0.08
CA THR A 148 31.21 -14.89 -0.49
C THR A 148 30.25 -15.76 0.33
N ILE A 149 29.20 -16.29 -0.31
CA ILE A 149 28.25 -17.22 0.32
C ILE A 149 29.06 -18.44 0.79
N ALA A 150 28.97 -18.77 2.09
CA ALA A 150 29.62 -19.96 2.63
C ALA A 150 29.20 -21.20 1.83
N ALA A 151 30.16 -22.01 1.41
CA ALA A 151 29.87 -23.23 0.68
C ALA A 151 28.92 -24.12 1.51
N PRO A 152 27.88 -24.70 0.88
CA PRO A 152 26.93 -25.55 1.61
C PRO A 152 27.67 -26.73 2.24
N ALA A 153 27.46 -26.97 3.53
CA ALA A 153 27.92 -28.18 4.20
C ALA A 153 26.88 -29.28 3.98
N TRP A 154 27.25 -30.31 3.22
CA TRP A 154 26.42 -31.51 3.06
C TRP A 154 26.59 -32.43 4.27
N PRO A 155 25.51 -33.02 4.82
CA PRO A 155 25.64 -34.09 5.82
C PRO A 155 26.26 -35.36 5.19
N GLU A 156 26.99 -36.13 6.00
CA GLU A 156 27.46 -37.48 5.62
C GLU A 156 26.31 -38.50 5.56
#